data_AF-A0A3M1EC76-F1
#
_entry.id   AF-A0A3M1EC76-F1
#
_cell.length_a   1.000
_cell.length_b   1.000
_cell.length_c   1.000
_cell.angle_alpha   90.00
_cell.angle_beta   90.00
_cell.angle_gamma   90.00
#
_symmetry.space_group_name_H-M   'P 1'
#
loop_
_entity.id
_entity.type
_entity.pdbx_description
1 polymer ?
#
loop_
_entity_poly.entity_id
_entity_poly.type
_entity_poly.pdbx_seq_one_letter_code
_entity_poly.pdbx_strand_id
1 'polypeptide(L)'
;AIRTARLVANPGCYPTSVALGLAPLLQAGLIDCSRLIVDSKSGTSGAGRTAKVDALFCEVNESFRAYGAPRHRHTPEIEQTLTELAGGPVQISFTPHLLPVTRGILSTIYADLKPGVTQDDIESVYQRFYADEVFVRFSGVRLPGIAQVTGSNFCDIGCVVDARTRRVVVVSVIDNLIKGAAGQAVQNLNLMLGLDETCGLMSAAVWP
;
A
#
# COMPACT_ATOMS: atom_id res chain seq x y z
N ALA A 1 18.16 5.54 -8.40
CA ALA A 1 17.50 6.59 -9.20
C ALA A 1 17.25 7.88 -8.40
N ILE A 2 16.61 7.80 -7.23
CA ILE A 2 16.14 9.00 -6.47
C ILE A 2 17.28 9.92 -6.00
N ARG A 3 18.36 9.37 -5.42
CA ARG A 3 19.49 10.14 -4.85
C ARG A 3 20.10 11.19 -5.81
N THR A 4 20.06 10.93 -7.12
CA THR A 4 20.66 11.79 -8.14
C THR A 4 19.61 12.52 -8.99
N ALA A 5 18.31 12.35 -8.69
CA ALA A 5 17.24 12.98 -9.46
C ALA A 5 17.12 14.47 -9.09
N ARG A 6 16.83 15.32 -10.08
CA ARG A 6 16.48 16.74 -9.85
C ARG A 6 14.99 16.93 -9.57
N LEU A 7 14.17 16.01 -10.07
CA LEU A 7 12.71 16.02 -9.94
C LEU A 7 12.25 14.59 -9.67
N VAL A 8 11.45 14.43 -8.63
CA VAL A 8 10.83 13.15 -8.25
C VAL A 8 9.32 13.36 -8.25
N ALA A 9 8.61 12.53 -9.02
CA ALA A 9 7.17 12.41 -8.88
C ALA A 9 6.89 11.52 -7.67
N ASN A 10 6.42 12.11 -6.57
CA ASN A 10 6.08 11.34 -5.38
C ASN A 10 4.84 10.47 -5.68
N PRO A 11 4.84 9.17 -5.32
CA PRO A 11 3.73 8.28 -5.61
C PRO A 11 2.43 8.71 -4.94
N GLY A 12 1.31 8.25 -5.52
CA GLY A 12 0.00 8.30 -4.89
C GLY A 12 -0.11 7.37 -3.67
N CYS A 13 -1.09 7.64 -2.82
CA CYS A 13 -1.28 6.92 -1.57
C CYS A 13 -1.68 5.44 -1.75
N TYR A 14 -2.66 5.13 -2.59
CA TYR A 14 -3.01 3.74 -2.93
C TYR A 14 -1.90 3.02 -3.73
N PRO A 15 -1.27 3.63 -4.76
CA PRO A 15 -0.10 3.07 -5.41
C PRO A 15 0.98 2.60 -4.43
N THR A 16 1.25 3.40 -3.40
CA THR A 16 2.23 3.06 -2.36
C THR A 16 1.87 1.78 -1.61
N SER A 17 0.66 1.68 -1.04
CA SER A 17 0.27 0.48 -0.27
C SER A 17 0.20 -0.77 -1.15
N VAL A 18 -0.26 -0.63 -2.39
CA VAL A 18 -0.40 -1.77 -3.31
C VAL A 18 0.96 -2.26 -3.80
N ALA A 19 1.85 -1.35 -4.21
CA ALA A 19 3.19 -1.71 -4.68
C ALA A 19 4.01 -2.35 -3.55
N LEU A 20 4.03 -1.77 -2.34
CA LEU A 20 4.70 -2.36 -1.19
C LEU A 20 4.10 -3.72 -0.82
N GLY A 21 2.78 -3.85 -0.90
CA GLY A 21 2.09 -5.11 -0.69
C GLY A 21 2.52 -6.20 -1.68
N LEU A 22 2.68 -5.89 -2.97
CA LEU A 22 2.90 -6.91 -4.02
C LEU A 22 4.34 -7.10 -4.48
N ALA A 23 5.24 -6.13 -4.22
CA ALA A 23 6.61 -6.16 -4.76
C ALA A 23 7.37 -7.47 -4.50
N PRO A 24 7.36 -8.06 -3.29
CA PRO A 24 8.09 -9.30 -3.03
C PRO A 24 7.55 -10.47 -3.87
N LEU A 25 6.23 -10.57 -4.03
CA LEU A 25 5.57 -11.66 -4.75
C LEU A 25 5.76 -11.58 -6.25
N LEU A 26 5.72 -10.35 -6.80
CA LEU A 26 5.93 -10.12 -8.22
C LEU A 26 7.39 -10.39 -8.62
N GLN A 27 8.36 -9.87 -7.86
CA GLN A 27 9.78 -10.08 -8.17
C GLN A 27 10.22 -11.53 -7.97
N ALA A 28 9.69 -12.24 -6.97
CA ALA A 28 9.91 -13.67 -6.80
C ALA A 28 9.10 -14.53 -7.79
N GLY A 29 8.17 -13.92 -8.53
CA GLY A 29 7.32 -14.61 -9.50
C GLY A 29 6.43 -15.67 -8.88
N LEU A 30 5.89 -15.45 -7.67
CA LEU A 30 5.11 -16.44 -6.92
C LEU A 30 3.60 -16.40 -7.21
N ILE A 31 3.13 -15.35 -7.88
CA ILE A 31 1.70 -15.14 -8.18
C ILE A 31 1.43 -15.06 -9.68
N ASP A 32 0.19 -15.35 -10.05
CA ASP A 32 -0.36 -15.09 -11.39
C ASP A 32 -0.82 -13.63 -11.49
N CYS A 33 -0.21 -12.89 -12.41
CA CYS A 33 -0.45 -11.47 -12.62
C CYS A 33 -1.74 -11.16 -13.42
N SER A 34 -2.40 -12.19 -13.97
CA SER A 34 -3.59 -12.00 -14.82
C SER A 34 -4.85 -11.66 -14.03
N ARG A 35 -4.87 -11.92 -12.72
CA ARG A 35 -6.06 -11.81 -11.87
C ARG A 35 -5.73 -11.24 -10.49
N LEU A 36 -5.28 -9.99 -10.48
CA LEU A 36 -5.07 -9.24 -9.23
C LEU A 36 -6.32 -8.43 -8.88
N ILE A 37 -6.80 -8.59 -7.65
CA ILE A 37 -7.90 -7.77 -7.11
C ILE A 37 -7.35 -6.96 -5.96
N VAL A 38 -7.56 -5.64 -6.02
CA VAL A 38 -7.14 -4.68 -5.03
C VAL A 38 -8.37 -4.00 -4.46
N ASP A 39 -8.74 -4.38 -3.24
CA ASP A 39 -9.83 -3.77 -2.49
C ASP A 39 -9.23 -2.89 -1.39
N SER A 40 -9.21 -1.58 -1.64
CA SER A 40 -8.56 -0.62 -0.73
C SER A 40 -9.56 0.25 0.00
N LYS A 41 -9.25 0.60 1.24
CA LYS A 41 -10.08 1.42 2.12
C LYS A 41 -9.25 2.59 2.59
N SER A 42 -9.75 3.83 2.51
CA SER A 42 -9.03 5.04 2.93
C SER A 42 -9.88 5.91 3.83
N GLY A 43 -9.23 6.54 4.81
CA GLY A 43 -9.81 7.67 5.52
C GLY A 43 -10.09 8.87 4.60
N THR A 44 -10.99 9.74 5.03
CA THR A 44 -11.55 10.85 4.24
C THR A 44 -10.52 11.91 3.89
N SER A 45 -9.43 12.03 4.65
CA SER A 45 -8.38 13.01 4.37
C SER A 45 -7.73 12.84 2.99
N GLY A 46 -7.78 11.64 2.40
CA GLY A 46 -7.33 11.38 1.04
C GLY A 46 -8.13 12.13 -0.04
N ALA A 47 -9.36 12.57 0.25
CA ALA A 47 -10.17 13.37 -0.67
C ALA A 47 -9.77 14.87 -0.70
N GLY A 48 -8.86 15.29 0.17
CA GLY A 48 -8.37 16.66 0.30
C GLY A 48 -9.24 17.53 1.23
N ARG A 49 -8.92 18.83 1.28
CA ARG A 49 -9.58 19.82 2.16
C ARG A 49 -10.65 20.66 1.44
N THR A 50 -10.88 20.42 0.15
CA THR A 50 -11.90 21.15 -0.63
C THR A 50 -13.29 20.83 -0.09
N ALA A 51 -14.09 21.84 0.19
CA ALA A 51 -15.48 21.66 0.62
C ALA A 51 -16.30 21.03 -0.51
N LYS A 52 -16.80 19.82 -0.29
CA LYS A 52 -17.71 19.09 -1.16
C LYS A 52 -18.75 18.41 -0.29
N VAL A 53 -20.00 18.36 -0.78
CA VAL A 53 -21.11 17.78 -0.01
C VAL A 53 -20.77 16.36 0.41
N ASP A 54 -20.28 15.54 -0.51
CA ASP A 54 -19.89 14.15 -0.27
C ASP A 54 -18.79 13.96 0.80
N ALA A 55 -18.02 15.00 1.12
CA ALA A 55 -16.98 14.99 2.15
C ALA A 55 -17.40 15.67 3.47
N LEU A 56 -18.64 16.16 3.58
CA LEU A 56 -19.16 16.71 4.83
C LEU A 56 -19.25 15.62 5.90
N PHE A 57 -19.08 16.02 7.16
CA PHE A 57 -19.10 15.09 8.30
C PHE A 57 -20.35 14.21 8.30
N CYS A 58 -21.54 14.78 8.13
CA CYS A 58 -22.79 14.01 8.13
C CYS A 58 -22.98 13.09 6.92
N GLU A 59 -22.24 13.29 5.82
CA GLU A 59 -22.28 12.44 4.62
C GLU A 59 -21.27 11.27 4.69
N VAL A 60 -20.33 11.34 5.63
CA VAL A 60 -19.22 10.40 5.79
C VAL A 60 -19.36 9.58 7.06
N ASN A 61 -19.73 10.22 8.17
CA ASN A 61 -19.86 9.58 9.49
C ASN A 61 -20.90 8.45 9.44
N GLU A 62 -20.63 7.33 10.14
CA GLU A 62 -21.47 6.13 10.14
C GLU A 62 -21.75 5.54 8.74
N SER A 63 -20.92 5.86 7.73
CA SER A 63 -21.07 5.35 6.36
C SER A 63 -19.77 4.70 5.87
N PHE A 64 -19.92 3.75 4.95
CA PHE A 64 -18.82 3.10 4.24
C PHE A 64 -19.27 2.84 2.81
N ARG A 65 -18.53 3.37 1.83
CA ARG A 65 -18.94 3.29 0.42
C ARG A 65 -17.77 3.12 -0.54
N ALA A 66 -17.98 2.33 -1.58
CA ALA A 66 -17.10 2.27 -2.73
C ALA A 66 -17.20 3.57 -3.55
N TYR A 67 -16.12 3.93 -4.25
CA TYR A 67 -16.11 5.04 -5.21
C TYR A 67 -15.11 4.76 -6.33
N GLY A 68 -15.18 5.51 -7.42
CA GLY A 68 -14.17 5.41 -8.49
C GLY A 68 -14.05 4.03 -9.16
N ALA A 69 -15.06 3.17 -9.03
CA ALA A 69 -15.11 1.90 -9.74
C ALA A 69 -15.93 2.05 -11.04
N PRO A 70 -15.52 1.46 -12.17
CA PRO A 70 -14.28 0.68 -12.36
C PRO A 70 -13.06 1.55 -12.74
N ARG A 71 -13.18 2.89 -12.73
CA ARG A 71 -12.13 3.81 -13.21
C ARG A 71 -11.69 4.79 -12.13
N HIS A 72 -10.50 4.57 -11.57
CA HIS A 72 -9.84 5.49 -10.65
C HIS A 72 -8.51 5.98 -11.24
N ARG A 73 -8.10 7.21 -10.92
CA ARG A 73 -6.88 7.82 -11.49
C ARG A 73 -5.57 7.12 -11.09
N HIS A 74 -5.57 6.46 -9.94
CA HIS A 74 -4.43 5.64 -9.50
C HIS A 74 -4.34 4.26 -10.17
N THR A 75 -5.39 3.77 -10.84
CA THR A 75 -5.32 2.47 -11.52
C THR A 75 -4.13 2.37 -12.49
N PRO A 76 -3.94 3.29 -13.45
CA PRO A 76 -2.78 3.22 -14.36
C PRO A 76 -1.42 3.37 -13.65
N GLU A 77 -1.35 4.15 -12.56
CA GLU A 77 -0.11 4.30 -11.78
C GLU A 77 0.27 2.99 -11.06
N ILE A 78 -0.74 2.30 -10.49
CA ILE A 78 -0.55 0.98 -9.90
C ILE A 78 -0.11 0.01 -10.99
N GLU A 79 -0.84 -0.10 -12.10
CA GLU A 79 -0.52 -1.05 -13.18
C GLU A 79 0.86 -0.80 -13.78
N GLN A 80 1.27 0.45 -13.95
CA GLN A 80 2.62 0.80 -14.38
C GLN A 80 3.67 0.23 -13.42
N THR A 81 3.53 0.55 -12.12
CA THR A 81 4.49 0.12 -11.09
C THR A 81 4.56 -1.40 -10.99
N LEU A 82 3.40 -2.08 -10.98
CA LEU A 82 3.36 -3.55 -10.90
C LEU A 82 3.90 -4.21 -12.18
N THR A 83 3.67 -3.61 -13.35
CA THR A 83 4.21 -4.09 -14.64
C THR A 83 5.74 -4.03 -14.64
N GLU A 84 6.31 -2.93 -14.15
CA GLU A 84 7.75 -2.79 -13.99
C GLU A 84 8.33 -3.83 -13.01
N LEU A 85 7.67 -4.02 -11.86
CA LEU A 85 8.09 -5.00 -10.85
C LEU A 85 7.98 -6.46 -11.33
N ALA A 86 6.97 -6.78 -12.12
CA ALA A 86 6.74 -8.13 -12.65
C ALA A 86 7.60 -8.47 -13.87
N GLY A 87 8.20 -7.47 -14.52
CA GLY A 87 8.89 -7.63 -15.81
C GLY A 87 7.95 -7.99 -16.97
N GLY A 88 6.66 -7.68 -16.84
CA GLY A 88 5.62 -8.04 -17.81
C GLY A 88 4.28 -7.38 -17.48
N PRO A 89 3.31 -7.36 -18.41
CA PRO A 89 2.07 -6.60 -18.25
C PRO A 89 1.23 -7.11 -17.06
N VAL A 90 0.81 -6.19 -16.21
CA VAL A 90 -0.08 -6.45 -15.07
C VAL A 90 -1.36 -5.63 -15.23
N GLN A 91 -2.51 -6.26 -14.98
CA GLN A 91 -3.81 -5.60 -14.90
C GLN A 91 -4.46 -5.89 -13.55
N ILE A 92 -5.21 -4.91 -13.03
CA ILE A 92 -5.87 -5.06 -11.72
C ILE A 92 -7.35 -4.73 -11.79
N SER A 93 -8.14 -5.41 -10.97
CA SER A 93 -9.45 -4.92 -10.54
C SER A 93 -9.26 -4.08 -9.29
N PHE A 94 -9.41 -2.76 -9.40
CA PHE A 94 -9.20 -1.82 -8.29
C PHE A 94 -10.51 -1.15 -7.85
N THR A 95 -10.85 -1.33 -6.58
CA THR A 95 -12.00 -0.68 -5.95
C THR A 95 -11.55 0.01 -4.66
N PRO A 96 -11.50 1.36 -4.64
CA PRO A 96 -11.32 2.10 -3.41
C PRO A 96 -12.65 2.31 -2.68
N HIS A 97 -12.56 2.33 -1.35
CA HIS A 97 -13.66 2.61 -0.45
C HIS A 97 -13.30 3.76 0.49
N LEU A 98 -14.29 4.60 0.79
CA LEU A 98 -14.20 5.70 1.73
C LEU A 98 -14.67 5.22 3.11
N LEU A 99 -13.79 5.34 4.11
CA LEU A 99 -14.06 5.00 5.50
C LEU A 99 -14.55 6.22 6.30
N PRO A 100 -15.32 6.01 7.38
CA PRO A 100 -15.74 7.05 8.32
C PRO A 100 -14.62 7.37 9.34
N VAL A 101 -13.38 7.50 8.88
CA VAL A 101 -12.20 7.83 9.69
C VAL A 101 -11.34 8.87 8.98
N THR A 102 -10.52 9.63 9.72
CA THR A 102 -9.73 10.69 9.11
C THR A 102 -8.55 10.17 8.29
N ARG A 103 -7.75 9.26 8.85
CA ARG A 103 -6.47 8.80 8.29
C ARG A 103 -6.41 7.28 8.15
N GLY A 104 -5.47 6.84 7.32
CA GLY A 104 -5.14 5.44 7.11
C GLY A 104 -5.61 4.93 5.75
N ILE A 105 -4.80 4.06 5.16
CA ILE A 105 -5.17 3.19 4.05
C ILE A 105 -4.95 1.74 4.48
N LEU A 106 -5.90 0.87 4.14
CA LEU A 106 -5.76 -0.57 4.18
C LEU A 106 -6.08 -1.13 2.80
N SER A 107 -5.09 -1.73 2.15
CA SER A 107 -5.25 -2.44 0.89
C SER A 107 -5.31 -3.93 1.15
N THR A 108 -6.46 -4.54 0.89
CA THR A 108 -6.62 -6.00 0.83
C THR A 108 -6.44 -6.44 -0.61
N ILE A 109 -5.40 -7.24 -0.85
CA ILE A 109 -4.96 -7.62 -2.19
C ILE A 109 -5.09 -9.13 -2.31
N TYR A 110 -5.72 -9.56 -3.39
CA TYR A 110 -5.97 -10.97 -3.70
C TYR A 110 -5.21 -11.33 -4.96
N ALA A 111 -4.39 -12.37 -4.88
CA ALA A 111 -3.61 -12.88 -6.01
C ALA A 111 -3.62 -14.41 -6.03
N ASP A 112 -3.86 -14.98 -7.21
CA ASP A 112 -3.78 -16.41 -7.39
C ASP A 112 -2.31 -16.86 -7.33
N LEU A 113 -2.04 -17.93 -6.59
CA LEU A 113 -0.69 -18.46 -6.38
C LEU A 113 -0.28 -19.35 -7.55
N LYS A 114 1.00 -19.32 -7.90
CA LYS A 114 1.56 -20.32 -8.81
C LYS A 114 1.53 -21.72 -8.15
N PRO A 115 1.49 -22.80 -8.96
CA PRO A 115 1.46 -24.16 -8.42
C PRO A 115 2.61 -24.43 -7.45
N GLY A 116 2.29 -25.04 -6.30
CA GLY A 116 3.28 -25.46 -5.32
C GLY A 116 3.74 -24.40 -4.32
N VAL A 117 3.34 -23.13 -4.48
CA VAL A 117 3.67 -22.07 -3.52
C VAL A 117 2.90 -22.25 -2.22
N THR A 118 3.61 -22.23 -1.10
CA THR A 118 3.09 -22.42 0.27
C THR A 118 3.11 -21.11 1.08
N GLN A 119 2.48 -21.12 2.26
CA GLN A 119 2.59 -19.99 3.21
C GLN A 119 4.05 -19.71 3.59
N ASP A 120 4.85 -20.74 3.83
CA ASP A 120 6.25 -20.60 4.25
C ASP A 120 7.12 -19.96 3.16
N ASP A 121 6.86 -20.27 1.89
CA ASP A 121 7.52 -19.64 0.75
C ASP A 121 7.23 -18.14 0.71
N ILE A 122 5.97 -17.77 0.93
CA ILE A 122 5.50 -16.39 0.96
C ILE A 122 6.18 -15.64 2.11
N GLU A 123 6.11 -16.16 3.34
CA GLU A 123 6.72 -15.51 4.51
C GLU A 123 8.23 -15.33 4.35
N SER A 124 8.90 -16.37 3.85
CA SER A 124 10.35 -16.32 3.60
C SER A 124 10.73 -15.22 2.61
N VAL A 125 9.93 -15.01 1.57
CA VAL A 125 10.18 -13.96 0.58
C VAL A 125 9.95 -12.57 1.16
N TYR A 126 8.87 -12.31 1.90
CA TYR A 126 8.65 -11.01 2.53
C TYR A 126 9.73 -10.67 3.56
N GLN A 127 10.10 -11.63 4.41
CA GLN A 127 11.14 -11.43 5.42
C GLN A 127 12.48 -11.06 4.80
N ARG A 128 12.88 -11.76 3.72
CA ARG A 128 14.14 -11.46 3.03
C ARG A 128 14.08 -10.14 2.27
N PHE A 129 12.96 -9.86 1.60
CA PHE A 129 12.81 -8.68 0.75
C PHE A 129 12.86 -7.37 1.57
N TYR A 130 12.24 -7.36 2.74
CA TYR A 130 12.16 -6.18 3.61
C TYR A 130 13.12 -6.24 4.82
N ALA A 131 14.09 -7.15 4.83
CA ALA A 131 14.99 -7.37 5.98
C ALA A 131 15.75 -6.09 6.39
N ASP A 132 16.18 -5.30 5.41
CA ASP A 132 16.98 -4.09 5.61
C ASP A 132 16.15 -2.80 5.47
N GLU A 133 14.83 -2.92 5.33
CA GLU A 133 13.92 -1.80 5.09
C GLU A 133 13.34 -1.27 6.40
N VAL A 134 13.71 -0.04 6.76
CA VAL A 134 13.29 0.56 8.04
C VAL A 134 11.78 0.81 8.09
N PHE A 135 11.21 1.32 7.01
CA PHE A 135 9.82 1.78 6.98
C PHE A 135 8.80 0.72 6.60
N VAL A 136 9.23 -0.52 6.30
CA VAL A 136 8.30 -1.61 5.92
C VAL A 136 8.44 -2.74 6.92
N ARG A 137 7.35 -3.06 7.61
CA ARG A 137 7.31 -4.08 8.67
C ARG A 137 6.42 -5.23 8.23
N PHE A 138 6.98 -6.44 8.19
CA PHE A 138 6.23 -7.65 7.88
C PHE A 138 5.85 -8.40 9.16
N SER A 139 4.57 -8.72 9.32
CA SER A 139 4.01 -9.37 10.52
C SER A 139 3.59 -10.83 10.31
N GLY A 140 4.01 -11.46 9.20
CA GLY A 140 3.64 -12.84 8.88
C GLY A 140 2.13 -12.99 8.63
N VAL A 141 1.53 -14.01 9.23
CA VAL A 141 0.07 -14.24 9.20
C VAL A 141 -0.76 -13.21 9.96
N ARG A 142 -0.15 -12.38 10.83
CA ARG A 142 -0.91 -11.36 11.57
C ARG A 142 -1.25 -10.21 10.63
N LEU A 143 -2.54 -9.98 10.40
CA LEU A 143 -3.01 -8.91 9.52
C LEU A 143 -3.04 -7.56 10.28
N PRO A 144 -2.39 -6.50 9.76
CA PRO A 144 -2.35 -5.20 10.41
C PRO A 144 -3.63 -4.37 10.19
N GLY A 145 -3.79 -3.32 11.00
CA GLY A 145 -4.88 -2.36 10.92
C GLY A 145 -4.40 -0.90 10.93
N ILE A 146 -5.18 0.02 10.36
CA ILE A 146 -4.80 1.45 10.15
C ILE A 146 -4.31 2.18 11.40
N ALA A 147 -4.85 1.80 12.55
CA ALA A 147 -4.41 2.12 13.90
C ALA A 147 -2.90 2.12 14.10
N GLN A 148 -2.23 1.08 13.62
CA GLN A 148 -0.85 0.73 13.96
C GLN A 148 0.21 1.59 13.24
N VAL A 149 -0.23 2.37 12.24
CA VAL A 149 0.64 3.20 11.40
C VAL A 149 0.24 4.67 11.36
N THR A 150 -0.93 5.03 11.91
CA THR A 150 -1.44 6.41 11.90
C THR A 150 -0.41 7.38 12.51
N GLY A 151 -0.12 8.47 11.81
CA GLY A 151 0.87 9.47 12.22
C GLY A 151 2.33 9.09 11.98
N SER A 152 2.62 7.92 11.39
CA SER A 152 3.98 7.42 11.15
C SER A 152 4.28 7.20 9.67
N ASN A 153 5.57 7.09 9.33
CA ASN A 153 6.02 6.76 7.97
C ASN A 153 6.10 5.25 7.71
N PHE A 154 5.57 4.41 8.60
CA PHE A 154 5.62 2.95 8.44
C PHE A 154 4.54 2.43 7.50
N CYS A 155 4.87 1.32 6.84
CA CYS A 155 3.97 0.43 6.12
C CYS A 155 3.99 -0.93 6.80
N ASP A 156 2.83 -1.41 7.24
CA ASP A 156 2.70 -2.72 7.86
C ASP A 156 2.06 -3.69 6.88
N ILE A 157 2.63 -4.89 6.77
CA ILE A 157 2.20 -5.91 5.84
C ILE A 157 2.00 -7.24 6.56
N GLY A 158 0.85 -7.88 6.36
CA GLY A 158 0.61 -9.28 6.73
C GLY A 158 0.01 -10.04 5.55
N CYS A 159 0.20 -11.35 5.51
CA CYS A 159 -0.36 -12.18 4.43
C CYS A 159 -0.74 -13.58 4.88
N VAL A 160 -1.81 -14.10 4.30
CA VAL A 160 -2.31 -15.45 4.54
C VAL A 160 -2.64 -16.16 3.23
N VAL A 161 -2.31 -17.44 3.14
CA VAL A 161 -2.65 -18.31 2.02
C VAL A 161 -3.94 -19.08 2.31
N ASP A 162 -4.92 -18.96 1.43
CA ASP A 162 -6.08 -19.85 1.38
C ASP A 162 -5.81 -20.99 0.40
N ALA A 163 -5.49 -22.17 0.95
CA ALA A 163 -5.22 -23.37 0.16
C ALA A 163 -6.43 -23.85 -0.65
N ARG A 164 -7.66 -23.57 -0.20
CA ARG A 164 -8.89 -24.01 -0.86
C ARG A 164 -9.15 -23.24 -2.16
N THR A 165 -8.75 -21.96 -2.20
CA THR A 165 -8.84 -21.11 -3.39
C THR A 165 -7.52 -20.94 -4.13
N ARG A 166 -6.41 -21.44 -3.54
CA ARG A 166 -5.02 -21.26 -4.03
C ARG A 166 -4.66 -19.80 -4.23
N ARG A 167 -4.97 -18.99 -3.22
CA ARG A 167 -4.83 -17.54 -3.26
C ARG A 167 -4.10 -17.04 -2.03
N VAL A 168 -3.27 -16.03 -2.23
CA VAL A 168 -2.75 -15.23 -1.12
C VAL A 168 -3.63 -14.00 -0.93
N VAL A 169 -3.91 -13.70 0.32
CA VAL A 169 -4.51 -12.44 0.76
C VAL A 169 -3.40 -11.64 1.43
N VAL A 170 -3.02 -10.52 0.83
CA VAL A 170 -2.06 -9.58 1.39
C VAL A 170 -2.80 -8.37 1.94
N VAL A 171 -2.49 -7.98 3.16
CA VAL A 171 -2.99 -6.74 3.78
C VAL A 171 -1.81 -5.81 3.96
N SER A 172 -1.83 -4.67 3.27
CA SER A 172 -0.84 -3.60 3.41
C SER A 172 -1.51 -2.33 3.93
N VAL A 173 -0.89 -1.71 4.95
CA VAL A 173 -1.47 -0.61 5.71
C VAL A 173 -0.46 0.52 5.84
N ILE A 174 -0.90 1.74 5.55
CA ILE A 174 -0.10 2.97 5.67
C ILE A 174 -0.95 4.12 6.25
N ASP A 175 -0.31 5.14 6.82
CA ASP A 175 -0.95 6.45 6.94
C ASP A 175 -0.95 7.12 5.55
N ASN A 176 -2.15 7.44 5.04
CA ASN A 176 -2.35 7.99 3.70
C ASN A 176 -1.76 9.40 3.50
N LEU A 177 -1.53 10.15 4.57
CA LEU A 177 -0.94 11.49 4.55
C LEU A 177 0.56 11.48 4.84
N ILE A 178 1.07 10.46 5.52
CA ILE A 178 2.51 10.32 5.81
C ILE A 178 3.16 9.42 4.77
N LYS A 179 3.21 8.11 4.97
CA LYS A 179 3.84 7.19 4.00
C LYS A 179 3.15 7.23 2.63
N GLY A 180 1.84 7.48 2.61
CA GLY A 180 1.07 7.65 1.36
C GLY A 180 1.22 9.01 0.69
N ALA A 181 1.90 9.98 1.30
CA ALA A 181 2.08 11.32 0.72
C ALA A 181 3.33 12.05 1.27
N ALA A 182 3.17 12.89 2.30
CA ALA A 182 4.18 13.87 2.70
C ALA A 182 5.42 13.24 3.36
N GLY A 183 5.24 12.17 4.15
CA GLY A 183 6.35 11.42 4.73
C GLY A 183 7.24 10.80 3.66
N GLN A 184 6.64 10.20 2.63
CA GLN A 184 7.39 9.66 1.49
C GLN A 184 8.03 10.76 0.65
N ALA A 185 7.41 11.93 0.53
CA ALA A 185 8.04 13.08 -0.13
C ALA A 185 9.28 13.57 0.62
N VAL A 186 9.22 13.63 1.96
CA VAL A 186 10.38 13.95 2.80
C VAL A 186 11.45 12.84 2.74
N GLN A 187 11.05 11.57 2.71
CA GLN A 187 11.96 10.44 2.54
C GLN A 187 12.74 10.56 1.21
N ASN A 188 12.04 10.87 0.13
CA ASN A 188 12.65 11.14 -1.18
C ASN A 188 13.58 12.36 -1.14
N LEU A 189 13.17 13.44 -0.47
CA LEU A 189 13.98 14.65 -0.33
C LEU A 189 15.26 14.39 0.48
N ASN A 190 15.19 13.63 1.57
CA ASN A 190 16.37 13.24 2.36
C ASN A 190 17.41 12.56 1.47
N LEU A 191 16.97 11.61 0.63
CA LEU A 191 17.84 10.93 -0.33
C LEU A 191 18.44 11.89 -1.36
N MET A 192 17.64 12.82 -1.89
CA MET A 192 18.09 13.82 -2.87
C MET A 192 19.10 14.83 -2.29
N LEU A 193 19.01 15.11 -0.98
CA LEU A 193 19.92 16.02 -0.27
C LEU A 193 21.14 15.30 0.32
N GLY A 194 21.24 13.98 0.18
CA GLY A 194 22.33 13.18 0.77
C GLY A 194 22.24 13.05 2.29
N LEU A 195 21.06 13.27 2.87
CA LEU A 195 20.78 13.04 4.29
C LEU A 195 20.51 11.56 4.55
N ASP A 196 20.47 11.17 5.82
CA ASP A 196 19.90 9.89 6.25
C ASP A 196 18.45 9.80 5.78
N GLU A 197 18.09 8.70 5.13
CA GLU A 197 16.75 8.46 4.59
C GLU A 197 15.67 8.60 5.67
N THR A 198 16.00 8.24 6.91
CA THR A 198 15.08 8.25 8.06
C THR A 198 14.97 9.61 8.77
N CYS A 199 15.77 10.59 8.37
CA CYS A 199 15.85 11.89 9.03
C CYS A 199 14.47 12.57 9.14
N GLY A 200 14.02 12.82 10.37
CA GLY A 200 12.72 13.46 10.65
C GLY A 200 11.49 12.57 10.45
N LEU A 201 11.66 11.26 10.23
CA LEU A 201 10.57 10.33 9.87
C LEU A 201 10.37 9.17 10.85
N MET A 202 11.16 9.10 11.92
CA MET A 202 11.12 8.03 12.93
C MET A 202 10.03 8.19 14.00
N SER A 203 9.03 9.04 13.75
CA SER A 203 7.88 9.17 14.64
C SER A 203 7.14 7.83 14.74
N ALA A 204 6.89 7.39 15.97
CA ALA A 204 6.03 6.23 16.22
C ALA A 204 4.58 6.54 15.81
N ALA A 205 3.80 5.49 15.59
CA ALA A 205 2.37 5.65 15.38
C ALA A 205 1.71 6.27 16.61
N VAL A 206 0.79 7.21 16.36
CA VAL A 206 -0.02 7.83 17.40
C VAL A 206 -1.26 6.98 17.60
N TRP A 207 -1.39 6.43 18.81
CA TRP A 207 -2.46 5.50 19.18
C TRP A 207 -2.92 5.81 20.61
N PRO A 208 -4.23 5.75 20.94
CA PRO A 208 -5.38 5.53 20.05
C PRO A 208 -5.80 6.76 19.23
#